data_AF-A0A8B3Y2U0-F1
#
_entry.id   AF-A0A8B3Y2U0-F1
#
_cell.length_a   1.000
_cell.length_b   1.000
_cell.length_c   1.000
_cell.angle_alpha   90.00
_cell.angle_beta   90.00
_cell.angle_gamma   90.00
#
_symmetry.space_group_name_H-M   'P 1'
#
loop_
_entity.id
_entity.type
_entity.pdbx_description
1 polymer ?
#
loop_
_entity_poly.entity_id
_entity_poly.type
_entity_poly.pdbx_seq_one_letter_code
_entity_poly.pdbx_strand_id
1 'polypeptide(L)'
;MLGLKTVALKDFHIKPLPRKGYGYAPGDKYESRAHAIFQFPDFFTERNVSEEVLKNHTLYPLTAALARTRKDIAVTPAAWRKICPICALEDFENYGTAYVHRRHVPTSVQVCSVHGSRLMDRCTTCLTLIKNHQISRLSICSQKYKSQVEEPDSFSFAYSKFVADLLTYNGATPMSYRTDWLIINSIRLRYGNEINQNEDFIKNLIKNKFGVDLRTPISKTYSDNNYTILAFLGCETAEVYFNLLLKSETSSR
;
A
#
# COMPACT_ATOMS: atom_id res chain seq x y z
N MET A 1 -25.92 -9.07 -8.11
CA MET A 1 -25.59 -8.27 -6.90
C MET A 1 -26.10 -9.04 -5.69
N LEU A 2 -25.22 -9.38 -4.75
CA LEU A 2 -25.51 -10.17 -3.54
C LEU A 2 -26.44 -9.44 -2.54
N GLY A 3 -27.70 -9.17 -2.90
CA GLY A 3 -28.80 -8.86 -1.96
C GLY A 3 -28.70 -7.59 -1.09
N LEU A 4 -27.56 -6.90 -1.05
CA LEU A 4 -27.33 -5.70 -0.23
C LEU A 4 -27.90 -4.46 -0.94
N LYS A 5 -29.23 -4.34 -0.97
CA LYS A 5 -29.93 -3.21 -1.62
C LYS A 5 -29.78 -1.86 -0.88
N THR A 6 -29.09 -1.82 0.26
CA THR A 6 -29.11 -0.67 1.20
C THR A 6 -27.75 -0.28 1.76
N VAL A 7 -26.64 -0.64 1.12
CA VAL A 7 -25.30 -0.32 1.65
C VAL A 7 -24.61 0.70 0.76
N ALA A 8 -24.31 1.87 1.32
CA ALA A 8 -23.56 2.92 0.65
C ALA A 8 -22.05 2.70 0.82
N LEU A 9 -21.22 3.27 -0.07
CA LEU A 9 -19.76 3.13 -0.01
C LEU A 9 -19.17 3.52 1.36
N LYS A 10 -19.75 4.55 1.99
CA LYS A 10 -19.36 5.04 3.32
C LYS A 10 -19.50 4.00 4.42
N ASP A 11 -20.37 3.01 4.25
CA ASP A 11 -20.67 1.97 5.24
C ASP A 11 -19.63 0.83 5.20
N PHE A 12 -18.65 0.90 4.29
CA PHE A 12 -17.50 -0.02 4.22
C PHE A 12 -16.18 0.65 4.62
N HIS A 13 -16.19 1.96 4.93
CA HIS A 13 -14.97 2.71 5.21
C HIS A 13 -14.52 2.53 6.66
N ILE A 14 -13.32 1.96 6.83
CA ILE A 14 -12.64 1.89 8.12
C ILE A 14 -11.85 3.18 8.30
N LYS A 15 -12.13 3.92 9.38
CA LYS A 15 -11.54 5.24 9.62
C LYS A 15 -10.48 5.16 10.73
N PRO A 16 -9.25 5.63 10.52
CA PRO A 16 -8.31 5.77 11.62
C PRO A 16 -8.84 6.82 12.60
N LEU A 17 -8.90 6.46 13.88
CA LEU A 17 -9.27 7.40 14.92
C LEU A 17 -8.10 8.38 15.15
N PRO A 18 -8.32 9.70 14.98
CA PRO A 18 -7.27 10.67 15.22
C PRO A 18 -6.81 10.59 16.68
N ARG A 19 -5.53 10.88 16.90
CA ARG A 19 -5.00 11.07 18.24
C ARG A 19 -5.60 12.33 18.85
N LYS A 20 -5.98 12.29 20.13
CA LYS A 20 -6.50 13.47 20.83
C LYS A 20 -5.34 14.44 21.12
N GLY A 21 -5.51 15.72 20.78
CA GLY A 21 -4.54 16.78 21.10
C GLY A 21 -3.33 16.89 20.17
N TYR A 22 -3.43 16.46 18.91
CA TYR A 22 -2.31 16.53 17.96
C TYR A 22 -2.36 17.77 17.05
N GLY A 23 -1.38 18.65 17.26
CA GLY A 23 -0.90 19.72 16.38
C GLY A 23 0.58 20.00 16.69
N TYR A 24 1.20 20.93 15.96
CA TYR A 24 2.55 21.45 16.27
C TYR A 24 2.47 22.71 17.16
N ALA A 25 1.35 22.91 17.87
CA ALA A 25 1.13 24.11 18.65
C ALA A 25 1.60 23.91 20.12
N PRO A 26 2.12 24.95 20.77
CA PRO A 26 2.38 24.91 22.21
C PRO A 26 1.09 24.57 22.99
N GLY A 27 1.12 23.51 23.81
CA GLY A 27 -0.03 23.07 24.62
C GLY A 27 -0.70 21.77 24.15
N ASP A 28 -0.28 21.24 23.01
CA ASP A 28 -0.77 19.95 22.49
C ASP A 28 -0.29 18.77 23.34
N LYS A 29 -1.23 17.90 23.76
CA LYS A 29 -0.94 16.67 24.51
C LYS A 29 -0.58 15.53 23.56
N TYR A 30 0.60 14.95 23.72
CA TYR A 30 1.02 13.77 22.97
C TYR A 30 0.32 12.51 23.52
N GLU A 31 -0.75 12.07 22.87
CA GLU A 31 -1.24 10.71 23.05
C GLU A 31 -0.28 9.72 22.36
N SER A 32 0.45 8.94 23.16
CA SER A 32 1.28 7.84 22.67
C SER A 32 0.42 6.58 22.48
N ARG A 33 0.52 5.97 21.30
CA ARG A 33 -0.11 4.67 20.98
C ARG A 33 0.90 3.77 20.28
N ALA A 34 0.92 2.49 20.63
CA ALA A 34 1.77 1.50 19.99
C ALA A 34 1.33 1.18 18.55
N HIS A 35 0.02 1.26 18.26
CA HIS A 35 -0.56 0.99 16.95
C HIS A 35 -1.73 1.95 16.64
N ALA A 36 -2.15 1.99 15.37
CA ALA A 36 -3.32 2.76 14.94
C ALA A 36 -4.62 2.13 15.47
N ILE A 37 -5.55 2.95 15.94
CA ILE A 37 -6.89 2.51 16.37
C ILE A 37 -7.89 2.89 15.29
N PHE A 38 -8.83 2.01 14.98
CA PHE A 38 -9.79 2.20 13.90
C PHE A 38 -11.22 2.25 14.43
N GLN A 39 -12.03 3.07 13.78
CA GLN A 39 -13.48 2.98 13.84
C GLN A 39 -13.95 2.09 12.69
N PHE A 40 -14.64 1.01 13.05
CA PHE A 40 -15.25 0.08 12.11
C PHE A 40 -16.72 0.44 11.85
N PRO A 41 -17.24 0.19 10.64
CA PRO A 41 -18.67 0.12 10.41
C PRO A 41 -19.37 -0.90 11.34
N ASP A 42 -20.58 -0.57 11.78
CA ASP A 42 -21.36 -1.39 12.72
C ASP A 42 -21.56 -2.81 12.20
N PHE A 43 -21.87 -2.95 10.90
CA PHE A 43 -22.05 -4.24 10.24
C PHE A 43 -20.84 -5.19 10.37
N PHE A 44 -19.59 -4.69 10.35
CA PHE A 44 -18.41 -5.55 10.55
C PHE A 44 -18.27 -5.98 12.01
N THR A 45 -18.61 -5.10 12.93
CA THR A 45 -18.54 -5.34 14.37
C THR A 45 -19.63 -6.33 14.80
N GLU A 46 -20.87 -6.12 14.38
CA GLU A 46 -22.01 -7.01 14.63
C GLU A 46 -21.77 -8.44 14.13
N ARG A 47 -21.04 -8.57 13.02
CA ARG A 47 -20.70 -9.87 12.42
C ARG A 47 -19.39 -10.46 12.91
N ASN A 48 -18.68 -9.79 13.81
CA ASN A 48 -17.36 -10.21 14.32
C ASN A 48 -16.31 -10.46 13.22
N VAL A 49 -16.35 -9.68 12.13
CA VAL A 49 -15.40 -9.79 11.00
C VAL A 49 -14.41 -8.64 10.93
N SER A 50 -14.44 -7.69 11.87
CA SER A 50 -13.63 -6.47 11.85
C SER A 50 -12.13 -6.72 11.67
N GLU A 51 -11.54 -7.66 12.42
CA GLU A 51 -10.11 -7.98 12.28
C GLU A 51 -9.77 -8.64 10.96
N GLU A 52 -10.58 -9.60 10.52
CA GLU A 52 -10.40 -10.31 9.26
C GLU A 52 -10.45 -9.33 8.09
N VAL A 53 -11.46 -8.45 8.07
CA VAL A 53 -11.59 -7.39 7.06
C VAL A 53 -10.37 -6.49 7.07
N LEU A 54 -9.94 -6.04 8.25
CA LEU A 54 -8.77 -5.19 8.38
C LEU A 54 -7.51 -5.86 7.80
N LYS A 55 -7.23 -7.11 8.18
CA LYS A 55 -6.01 -7.83 7.79
C LYS A 55 -6.03 -8.34 6.34
N ASN A 56 -7.17 -8.76 5.82
CA ASN A 56 -7.24 -9.45 4.52
C ASN A 56 -7.77 -8.58 3.38
N HIS A 57 -8.54 -7.54 3.69
CA HIS A 57 -9.28 -6.77 2.67
C HIS A 57 -8.94 -5.28 2.65
N THR A 58 -7.99 -4.83 3.47
CA THR A 58 -7.50 -3.44 3.46
C THR A 58 -5.99 -3.35 3.24
N LEU A 59 -5.48 -2.11 3.18
CA LEU A 59 -4.04 -1.82 3.16
C LEU A 59 -3.40 -1.81 4.56
N TYR A 60 -4.16 -2.12 5.62
CA TYR A 60 -3.64 -2.12 6.98
C TYR A 60 -2.37 -2.97 7.20
N PRO A 61 -2.23 -4.20 6.65
CA PRO A 61 -0.99 -4.96 6.80
C PRO A 61 0.26 -4.20 6.36
N LEU A 62 0.17 -3.46 5.26
CA LEU A 62 1.27 -2.62 4.75
C LEU A 62 1.57 -1.47 5.73
N THR A 63 0.53 -0.79 6.21
CA THR A 63 0.67 0.26 7.23
C THR A 63 1.31 -0.28 8.51
N ALA A 64 0.86 -1.45 8.97
CA ALA A 64 1.33 -2.11 10.18
C ALA A 64 2.79 -2.53 10.04
N ALA A 65 3.17 -3.17 8.93
CA ALA A 65 4.55 -3.54 8.64
C ALA A 65 5.49 -2.32 8.70
N LEU A 66 5.04 -1.18 8.18
CA LEU A 66 5.80 0.07 8.12
C LEU A 66 5.73 0.91 9.40
N ALA A 67 5.16 0.37 10.50
CA ALA A 67 5.00 1.06 11.79
C ALA A 67 4.30 2.43 11.70
N ARG A 68 3.37 2.60 10.75
CA ARG A 68 2.67 3.86 10.54
C ARG A 68 1.47 3.93 11.48
N THR A 69 1.34 5.04 12.22
CA THR A 69 0.36 5.16 13.32
C THR A 69 -0.39 6.51 13.35
N ARG A 70 -0.53 7.18 12.19
CA ARG A 70 -1.08 8.55 12.06
C ARG A 70 -2.50 8.60 11.47
N LYS A 71 -3.12 9.78 11.58
CA LYS A 71 -4.51 10.07 11.15
C LYS A 71 -4.71 9.96 9.62
N ASP A 72 -3.66 10.19 8.84
CA ASP A 72 -3.69 10.25 7.37
C ASP A 72 -3.47 8.89 6.68
N ILE A 73 -3.36 7.80 7.46
CA ILE A 73 -3.28 6.45 6.91
C ILE A 73 -4.57 6.13 6.16
N ALA A 74 -4.42 5.75 4.89
CA ALA A 74 -5.52 5.33 4.04
C ALA A 74 -5.61 3.79 3.96
N VAL A 75 -6.11 3.14 5.02
CA VAL A 75 -6.30 1.67 5.03
C VAL A 75 -7.37 1.22 4.03
N THR A 76 -8.48 1.97 3.93
CA THR A 76 -9.51 1.81 2.89
C THR A 76 -9.50 3.04 1.98
N PRO A 77 -8.68 3.04 0.91
CA PRO A 77 -8.59 4.20 0.04
C PRO A 77 -9.92 4.50 -0.66
N ALA A 78 -10.26 5.79 -0.71
CA ALA A 78 -11.54 6.27 -1.23
C ALA A 78 -11.71 6.10 -2.76
N ALA A 79 -10.63 5.82 -3.48
CA ALA A 79 -10.66 5.62 -4.92
C ALA A 79 -9.74 4.47 -5.32
N TRP A 80 -10.30 3.52 -6.03
CA TRP A 80 -9.62 2.35 -6.58
C TRP A 80 -9.33 2.69 -8.03
N ARG A 81 -8.04 2.84 -8.35
CA ARG A 81 -7.65 3.54 -9.59
C ARG A 81 -7.15 2.63 -10.69
N LYS A 82 -6.76 1.39 -10.38
CA LYS A 82 -5.96 0.57 -11.28
C LYS A 82 -6.34 -0.91 -11.19
N ILE A 83 -6.29 -1.61 -12.31
CA ILE A 83 -6.40 -3.07 -12.38
C ILE A 83 -5.33 -3.66 -13.29
N CYS A 84 -5.02 -4.93 -13.09
CA CYS A 84 -4.30 -5.74 -14.06
C CYS A 84 -5.33 -6.33 -15.04
N PRO A 85 -5.15 -6.18 -16.36
CA PRO A 85 -6.07 -6.77 -17.35
C PRO A 85 -6.09 -8.30 -17.27
N ILE A 86 -4.96 -8.93 -16.94
CA ILE A 86 -4.85 -10.39 -16.82
C ILE A 86 -5.58 -10.86 -15.56
N CYS A 87 -5.33 -10.27 -14.38
CA CYS A 87 -6.12 -10.57 -13.18
C CYS A 87 -7.63 -10.38 -13.42
N ALA A 88 -8.04 -9.31 -14.10
CA ALA A 88 -9.45 -9.04 -14.34
C ALA A 88 -10.11 -10.08 -15.26
N LEU A 89 -9.36 -10.66 -16.20
CA LEU A 89 -9.81 -11.77 -17.02
C LEU A 89 -9.89 -13.06 -16.18
N GLU A 90 -8.84 -13.41 -15.44
CA GLU A 90 -8.82 -14.58 -14.56
C GLU A 90 -9.93 -14.52 -13.49
N ASP A 91 -10.17 -13.35 -12.90
CA ASP A 91 -11.24 -13.16 -11.92
C ASP A 91 -12.61 -13.39 -12.56
N PHE A 92 -12.80 -12.93 -13.80
CA PHE A 92 -14.04 -13.17 -14.54
C PHE A 92 -14.22 -14.66 -14.85
N GLU A 93 -13.19 -15.35 -15.29
CA GLU A 93 -13.24 -16.78 -15.61
C GLU A 93 -13.51 -17.63 -14.35
N ASN A 94 -12.90 -17.28 -13.22
CA ASN A 94 -13.02 -18.05 -11.98
C ASN A 94 -14.26 -17.70 -11.14
N TYR A 95 -14.69 -16.42 -11.15
CA TYR A 95 -15.72 -15.91 -10.23
C TYR A 95 -16.89 -15.23 -10.93
N GLY A 96 -16.89 -15.17 -12.26
CA GLY A 96 -17.93 -14.52 -13.08
C GLY A 96 -17.90 -12.99 -13.01
N THR A 97 -16.94 -12.39 -12.31
CA THR A 97 -16.80 -10.93 -12.21
C THR A 97 -15.37 -10.50 -11.90
N ALA A 98 -14.94 -9.38 -12.48
CA ALA A 98 -13.66 -8.77 -12.18
C ALA A 98 -13.75 -7.89 -10.93
N TYR A 99 -12.70 -7.90 -10.10
CA TYR A 99 -12.60 -7.01 -8.95
C TYR A 99 -11.20 -6.40 -8.83
N VAL A 100 -11.08 -5.38 -7.97
CA VAL A 100 -9.80 -4.71 -7.76
C VAL A 100 -9.04 -5.41 -6.64
N HIS A 101 -7.86 -5.93 -6.97
CA HIS A 101 -6.96 -6.53 -5.99
C HIS A 101 -6.25 -5.46 -5.15
N ARG A 102 -6.19 -5.65 -3.82
CA ARG A 102 -5.55 -4.71 -2.89
C ARG A 102 -4.10 -4.37 -3.25
N ARG A 103 -3.35 -5.31 -3.83
CA ARG A 103 -1.96 -5.12 -4.29
C ARG A 103 -1.82 -4.12 -5.45
N HIS A 104 -2.90 -3.84 -6.19
CA HIS A 104 -2.90 -2.84 -7.27
C HIS A 104 -3.21 -1.43 -6.76
N VAL A 105 -3.68 -1.31 -5.52
CA VAL A 105 -4.23 -0.08 -4.97
C VAL A 105 -3.17 0.97 -4.61
N PRO A 106 -2.01 0.62 -4.01
CA PRO A 106 -0.98 1.60 -3.71
C PRO A 106 -0.58 2.42 -4.93
N THR A 107 -0.45 3.74 -4.76
CA THR A 107 -0.30 4.66 -5.91
C THR A 107 1.02 4.44 -6.63
N SER A 108 2.07 4.10 -5.88
CA SER A 108 3.42 3.82 -6.39
C SER A 108 3.54 2.53 -7.20
N VAL A 109 2.60 1.59 -7.09
CA VAL A 109 2.68 0.29 -7.80
C VAL A 109 2.21 0.47 -9.25
N GLN A 110 3.08 0.28 -10.23
CA GLN A 110 2.73 0.46 -11.66
C GLN A 110 2.51 -0.85 -12.41
N VAL A 111 2.95 -1.98 -11.85
CA VAL A 111 2.87 -3.29 -12.47
C VAL A 111 2.26 -4.32 -11.51
N CYS A 112 1.61 -5.35 -12.06
CA CYS A 112 1.08 -6.46 -11.27
C CYS A 112 2.22 -7.30 -10.68
N SER A 113 2.14 -7.66 -9.40
CA SER A 113 3.15 -8.54 -8.77
C SER A 113 3.02 -10.02 -9.17
N VAL A 114 1.87 -10.39 -9.74
CA VAL A 114 1.60 -11.75 -10.22
C VAL A 114 2.03 -11.87 -11.68
N HIS A 115 1.50 -10.99 -12.54
CA HIS A 115 1.67 -11.11 -13.99
C HIS A 115 2.76 -10.21 -14.59
N GLY A 116 3.32 -9.26 -13.83
CA GLY A 116 4.25 -8.27 -14.36
C GLY A 116 3.63 -7.20 -15.27
N SER A 117 2.43 -7.43 -15.81
CA SER A 117 1.78 -6.48 -16.71
C SER A 117 1.56 -5.11 -16.07
N ARG A 118 1.70 -4.05 -16.86
CA ARG A 118 1.36 -2.68 -16.44
C ARG A 118 -0.09 -2.59 -15.97
N LEU A 119 -0.29 -1.96 -14.83
CA LEU A 119 -1.62 -1.69 -14.29
C LEU A 119 -2.26 -0.53 -15.05
N MET A 120 -3.50 -0.71 -15.47
CA MET A 120 -4.24 0.29 -16.22
C MET A 120 -5.23 1.04 -15.34
N ASP A 121 -5.29 2.36 -15.50
CA ASP A 121 -6.26 3.23 -14.83
C ASP A 121 -7.48 3.57 -15.69
N ARG A 122 -7.46 3.13 -16.94
CA ARG A 122 -8.50 3.28 -17.94
C ARG A 122 -8.71 1.95 -18.65
N CYS A 123 -9.98 1.56 -18.80
CA CYS A 123 -10.34 0.34 -19.51
C CYS A 123 -9.94 0.47 -20.99
N THR A 124 -9.18 -0.50 -21.51
CA THR A 124 -8.70 -0.49 -22.90
C THR A 124 -9.81 -0.74 -23.92
N THR A 125 -10.94 -1.32 -23.50
CA THR A 125 -12.08 -1.62 -24.38
C THR A 125 -13.04 -0.44 -24.54
N CYS A 126 -13.42 0.22 -23.45
CA CYS A 126 -14.46 1.26 -23.45
C CYS A 126 -13.92 2.64 -23.04
N LEU A 127 -12.62 2.76 -22.77
CA LEU A 127 -11.90 3.98 -22.40
C LEU A 127 -12.41 4.68 -21.11
N THR A 128 -13.29 4.03 -20.36
CA THR A 128 -13.78 4.54 -19.07
C THR A 128 -12.69 4.39 -18.01
N LEU A 129 -12.48 5.43 -17.18
CA LEU A 129 -11.58 5.34 -16.04
C LEU A 129 -12.06 4.23 -15.10
N ILE A 130 -11.13 3.39 -14.61
CA ILE A 130 -11.46 2.23 -13.77
C ILE A 130 -12.24 2.65 -12.52
N LYS A 131 -11.87 3.78 -11.90
CA LYS A 131 -12.60 4.34 -10.74
C LYS A 131 -14.08 4.67 -10.99
N ASN A 132 -14.46 4.88 -12.26
CA ASN A 132 -15.82 5.21 -12.68
C ASN A 132 -16.48 4.02 -13.41
N HIS A 133 -15.78 2.90 -13.52
CA HIS A 133 -16.22 1.76 -14.31
C HIS A 133 -17.21 0.92 -13.49
N GLN A 134 -18.41 0.70 -14.03
CA GLN A 134 -19.34 -0.23 -13.42
C GLN A 134 -18.75 -1.65 -13.46
N ILE A 135 -18.78 -2.36 -12.32
CA ILE A 135 -18.23 -3.73 -12.20
C ILE A 135 -18.89 -4.69 -13.20
N SER A 136 -20.20 -4.58 -13.40
CA SER A 136 -20.95 -5.38 -14.38
C SER A 136 -20.43 -5.18 -15.81
N ARG A 137 -20.19 -3.93 -16.21
CA ARG A 137 -19.58 -3.61 -17.52
C ARG A 137 -18.12 -4.02 -17.57
N LEU A 138 -17.39 -3.93 -16.46
CA LEU A 138 -15.97 -4.28 -16.39
C LEU A 138 -15.78 -5.76 -16.70
N SER A 139 -16.68 -6.59 -16.18
CA SER A 139 -16.74 -8.04 -16.43
C SER A 139 -16.97 -8.38 -17.91
N ILE A 140 -17.70 -7.55 -18.65
CA ILE A 140 -17.89 -7.70 -20.11
C ILE A 140 -16.66 -7.20 -20.86
N CYS A 141 -16.06 -6.09 -20.43
CA CYS A 141 -14.88 -5.53 -21.06
C CYS A 141 -13.65 -6.44 -20.87
N SER A 142 -13.52 -7.07 -19.70
CA SER A 142 -12.34 -7.89 -19.36
C SER A 142 -12.18 -9.09 -20.28
N GLN A 143 -13.28 -9.67 -20.76
CA GLN A 143 -13.27 -10.72 -21.79
C GLN A 143 -12.62 -10.29 -23.11
N LYS A 144 -12.51 -8.98 -23.37
CA LYS A 144 -11.88 -8.44 -24.57
C LYS A 144 -10.46 -7.94 -24.31
N TYR A 145 -9.96 -8.07 -23.09
CA TYR A 145 -8.58 -7.71 -22.79
C TYR A 145 -7.65 -8.71 -23.46
N LYS A 146 -6.70 -8.18 -24.22
CA LYS A 146 -5.63 -8.98 -24.79
C LYS A 146 -4.55 -9.14 -23.73
N SER A 147 -4.08 -10.37 -23.53
CA SER A 147 -2.85 -10.63 -22.81
C SER A 147 -1.69 -10.12 -23.65
N GLN A 148 -1.22 -8.90 -23.37
CA GLN A 148 0.09 -8.48 -23.84
C GLN A 148 1.08 -8.75 -22.71
N VAL A 149 1.88 -9.79 -22.91
CA VAL A 149 3.02 -10.09 -22.04
C VAL A 149 4.15 -9.19 -22.52
N GLU A 150 4.13 -7.94 -22.07
CA GLU A 150 5.35 -7.12 -22.11
C GLU A 150 6.26 -7.62 -20.98
N GLU A 151 7.55 -7.80 -21.27
CA GLU A 151 8.51 -8.09 -20.21
C GLU A 151 8.50 -6.92 -19.21
N PRO A 152 8.19 -7.18 -17.94
CA PRO A 152 8.08 -6.13 -16.97
C PRO A 152 9.46 -5.55 -16.66
N ASP A 153 9.55 -4.22 -16.51
CA ASP A 153 10.73 -3.58 -15.91
C ASP A 153 11.05 -4.29 -14.58
N SER A 154 12.24 -4.90 -14.51
CA SER A 154 12.63 -5.78 -13.41
C SER A 154 12.56 -5.08 -12.06
N PHE A 155 12.89 -3.79 -12.03
CA PHE A 155 12.81 -2.95 -10.85
C PHE A 155 11.37 -2.73 -10.38
N SER A 156 10.47 -2.33 -11.29
CA SER A 156 9.05 -2.13 -10.98
C SER A 156 8.38 -3.43 -10.54
N PHE A 157 8.77 -4.56 -11.14
CA PHE A 157 8.25 -5.88 -10.77
C PHE A 157 8.75 -6.35 -9.40
N ALA A 158 10.03 -6.14 -9.10
CA ALA A 158 10.57 -6.40 -7.76
C ALA A 158 9.85 -5.54 -6.71
N TYR A 159 9.62 -4.25 -7.01
CA TYR A 159 8.86 -3.37 -6.12
C TYR A 159 7.42 -3.84 -5.91
N SER A 160 6.72 -4.27 -6.96
CA SER A 160 5.34 -4.73 -6.82
C SER A 160 5.26 -6.01 -5.98
N LYS A 161 6.24 -6.93 -6.11
CA LYS A 161 6.36 -8.10 -5.23
C LYS A 161 6.61 -7.69 -3.78
N PHE A 162 7.57 -6.79 -3.54
CA PHE A 162 7.83 -6.25 -2.21
C PHE A 162 6.55 -5.71 -1.55
N VAL A 163 5.76 -4.91 -2.28
CA VAL A 163 4.47 -4.38 -1.78
C VAL A 163 3.46 -5.49 -1.51
N ALA A 164 3.35 -6.48 -2.39
CA ALA A 164 2.43 -7.60 -2.22
C ALA A 164 2.78 -8.43 -0.98
N ASP A 165 4.06 -8.67 -0.75
CA ASP A 165 4.56 -9.40 0.41
C ASP A 165 4.33 -8.61 1.71
N LEU A 166 4.55 -7.29 1.72
CA LEU A 166 4.18 -6.45 2.87
C LEU A 166 2.68 -6.52 3.20
N LEU A 167 1.82 -6.67 2.19
CA LEU A 167 0.38 -6.82 2.39
C LEU A 167 -0.02 -8.14 3.05
N THR A 168 0.90 -9.11 3.15
CA THR A 168 0.70 -10.37 3.89
C THR A 168 1.08 -10.30 5.36
N TYR A 169 1.63 -9.16 5.82
CA TYR A 169 2.10 -9.00 7.19
C TYR A 169 0.97 -9.18 8.22
N ASN A 170 1.19 -10.08 9.16
CA ASN A 170 0.24 -10.42 10.23
C ASN A 170 0.82 -10.27 11.64
N GLY A 171 2.05 -9.76 11.76
CA GLY A 171 2.73 -9.53 13.03
C GLY A 171 2.21 -8.31 13.80
N ALA A 172 2.72 -8.13 15.02
CA ALA A 172 2.44 -6.95 15.82
C ALA A 172 3.12 -5.71 15.23
N THR A 173 2.45 -4.56 15.19
CA THR A 173 3.04 -3.32 14.67
C THR A 173 4.36 -3.00 15.39
N PRO A 174 5.48 -2.90 14.66
CA PRO A 174 6.79 -2.62 15.23
C PRO A 174 6.89 -1.15 15.68
N MET A 175 7.92 -0.84 16.47
CA MET A 175 8.13 0.52 16.96
C MET A 175 8.60 1.46 15.83
N SER A 176 7.88 2.57 15.62
CA SER A 176 8.12 3.48 14.50
C SER A 176 9.55 4.04 14.40
N TYR A 177 10.19 4.34 15.52
CA TYR A 177 11.56 4.87 15.52
C TYR A 177 12.59 3.81 15.11
N ARG A 178 12.33 2.52 15.39
CA ARG A 178 13.18 1.41 14.96
C ARG A 178 13.04 1.19 13.47
N THR A 179 11.81 1.24 12.97
CA THR A 179 11.54 1.15 11.53
C THR A 179 12.20 2.31 10.77
N ASP A 180 12.10 3.54 11.29
CA ASP A 180 12.81 4.71 10.75
C ASP A 180 14.33 4.45 10.69
N TRP A 181 14.91 4.02 11.81
CA TRP A 181 16.35 3.76 11.90
C TRP A 181 16.81 2.67 10.93
N LEU A 182 16.08 1.55 10.87
CA LEU A 182 16.38 0.43 9.97
C LEU A 182 16.40 0.89 8.52
N ILE A 183 15.33 1.55 8.06
CA ILE A 183 15.22 1.96 6.65
C ILE A 183 16.33 2.95 6.29
N ILE A 184 16.60 3.93 7.15
CA ILE A 184 17.65 4.93 6.90
C ILE A 184 19.03 4.27 6.82
N ASN A 185 19.34 3.34 7.73
CA ASN A 185 20.63 2.66 7.71
C ASN A 185 20.76 1.72 6.51
N SER A 186 19.71 0.97 6.16
CA SER A 186 19.72 0.13 4.97
C SER A 186 19.96 0.93 3.69
N ILE A 187 19.32 2.10 3.56
CA ILE A 187 19.57 3.01 2.42
C ILE A 187 21.01 3.52 2.43
N ARG A 188 21.54 3.95 3.58
CA ARG A 188 22.93 4.45 3.71
C ARG A 188 23.96 3.36 3.41
N LEU A 189 23.71 2.13 3.82
CA LEU A 189 24.58 0.99 3.53
C LEU A 189 24.62 0.71 2.03
N ARG A 190 23.49 0.85 1.33
CA ARG A 190 23.38 0.55 -0.10
C ARG A 190 23.86 1.68 -1.01
N TYR A 191 23.56 2.93 -0.66
CA TYR A 191 23.76 4.10 -1.52
C TYR A 191 24.65 5.18 -0.88
N GLY A 192 25.46 4.82 0.13
CA GLY A 192 26.22 5.78 0.92
C GLY A 192 27.18 6.62 0.07
N ASN A 193 27.82 6.02 -0.92
CA ASN A 193 28.75 6.72 -1.80
C ASN A 193 28.04 7.74 -2.69
N GLU A 194 26.92 7.34 -3.29
CA GLU A 194 26.11 8.20 -4.16
C GLU A 194 25.48 9.35 -3.37
N ILE A 195 25.02 9.08 -2.14
CA ILE A 195 24.49 10.10 -1.23
C ILE A 195 25.58 11.11 -0.85
N ASN A 196 26.80 10.64 -0.55
CA ASN A 196 27.93 11.53 -0.20
C ASN A 196 28.35 12.43 -1.37
N GLN A 197 28.16 11.96 -2.61
CA GLN A 197 28.44 12.75 -3.82
C GLN A 197 27.29 13.68 -4.20
N ASN A 198 26.05 13.31 -3.86
CA ASN A 198 24.85 14.06 -4.19
C ASN A 198 23.76 13.83 -3.13
N GLU A 199 23.53 14.82 -2.26
CA GLU A 199 22.53 14.75 -1.20
C GLU A 199 21.09 14.49 -1.73
N ASP A 200 20.80 14.91 -2.98
CA ASP A 200 19.50 14.71 -3.63
C ASP A 200 19.40 13.36 -4.37
N PHE A 201 20.41 12.48 -4.29
CA PHE A 201 20.45 11.21 -5.04
C PHE A 201 19.18 10.36 -4.86
N ILE A 202 18.76 10.10 -3.62
CA ILE A 202 17.59 9.27 -3.33
C ILE A 202 16.30 9.90 -3.88
N LYS A 203 16.17 11.23 -3.74
CA LYS A 203 15.02 11.96 -4.27
C LYS A 203 14.95 11.84 -5.80
N ASN A 204 16.09 12.00 -6.47
CA ASN A 204 16.19 11.87 -7.92
C ASN A 204 15.93 10.44 -8.39
N LEU A 205 16.45 9.44 -7.67
CA LEU A 205 16.19 8.02 -7.94
C LEU A 205 14.69 7.71 -7.86
N ILE A 206 14.02 8.20 -6.82
CA ILE A 206 12.57 7.99 -6.63
C ILE A 206 11.77 8.68 -7.74
N LYS A 207 12.12 9.93 -8.08
CA LYS A 207 11.47 10.66 -9.17
C LYS A 207 11.64 9.92 -10.50
N ASN A 208 12.84 9.42 -10.80
CA ASN A 208 13.14 8.74 -12.05
C ASN A 208 12.47 7.38 -12.16
N LYS A 209 12.44 6.59 -11.07
CA LYS A 209 11.89 5.23 -11.09
C LYS A 209 10.39 5.15 -10.85
N PHE A 210 9.84 6.05 -10.04
CA PHE A 210 8.42 5.99 -9.64
C PHE A 210 7.59 7.17 -10.14
N GLY A 211 8.21 8.21 -10.72
CA GLY A 211 7.52 9.43 -11.12
C GLY A 211 6.97 10.25 -9.94
N VAL A 212 7.47 9.99 -8.72
CA VAL A 212 7.00 10.65 -7.48
C VAL A 212 7.99 11.73 -7.07
N ASP A 213 7.51 12.96 -6.92
CA ASP A 213 8.32 14.06 -6.37
C ASP A 213 8.19 14.09 -4.84
N LEU A 214 9.29 13.84 -4.14
CA LEU A 214 9.35 13.94 -2.70
C LEU A 214 9.70 15.37 -2.29
N ARG A 215 8.74 16.08 -1.67
CA ARG A 215 9.05 17.28 -0.89
C ARG A 215 9.86 16.90 0.35
N THR A 216 10.69 17.83 0.82
CA THR A 216 11.80 17.72 1.80
C THR A 216 11.58 16.69 2.94
N PRO A 217 12.61 15.90 3.30
CA PRO A 217 12.46 14.69 4.10
C PRO A 217 12.32 14.99 5.58
N ILE A 218 11.12 14.82 6.12
CA ILE A 218 10.95 14.48 7.53
C ILE A 218 10.26 13.12 7.54
N SER A 219 10.94 12.06 8.00
CA SER A 219 10.43 10.65 8.05
C SER A 219 9.01 10.56 8.63
N LYS A 220 8.73 11.48 9.54
CA LYS A 220 7.47 11.66 10.22
C LYS A 220 6.32 12.05 9.28
N THR A 221 6.52 12.89 8.26
CA THR A 221 5.43 13.40 7.41
C THR A 221 5.22 12.62 6.11
N TYR A 222 5.95 11.54 5.88
CA TYR A 222 5.78 10.73 4.66
C TYR A 222 4.48 9.91 4.66
N SER A 223 3.82 9.88 3.50
CA SER A 223 2.73 8.95 3.23
C SER A 223 3.25 7.50 3.22
N ASP A 224 2.36 6.54 3.47
CA ASP A 224 2.70 5.11 3.43
C ASP A 224 3.34 4.72 2.08
N ASN A 225 2.91 5.32 0.96
CA ASN A 225 3.52 5.09 -0.35
C ASN A 225 5.00 5.48 -0.39
N ASN A 226 5.35 6.68 0.09
CA ASN A 226 6.73 7.16 0.08
C ASN A 226 7.61 6.31 0.99
N TYR A 227 7.06 5.91 2.13
CA TYR A 227 7.76 5.10 3.11
C TYR A 227 7.99 3.66 2.61
N THR A 228 7.02 3.11 1.86
CA THR A 228 7.16 1.81 1.18
C THR A 228 8.29 1.83 0.14
N ILE A 229 8.38 2.91 -0.65
CA ILE A 229 9.48 3.10 -1.61
C ILE A 229 10.84 3.11 -0.90
N LEU A 230 10.96 3.86 0.19
CA LEU A 230 12.22 3.93 0.96
C LEU A 230 12.61 2.55 1.54
N ALA A 231 11.65 1.82 2.10
CA ALA A 231 11.88 0.47 2.61
C ALA A 231 12.38 -0.47 1.50
N PHE A 232 11.77 -0.42 0.32
CA PHE A 232 12.22 -1.19 -0.84
C PHE A 232 13.62 -0.79 -1.32
N LEU A 233 13.93 0.51 -1.40
CA LEU A 233 15.26 0.94 -1.82
C LEU A 233 16.35 0.43 -0.87
N GLY A 234 16.08 0.46 0.44
CA GLY A 234 17.02 -0.04 1.44
C GLY A 234 17.13 -1.58 1.49
N CYS A 235 16.01 -2.30 1.37
CA CYS A 235 15.96 -3.73 1.68
C CYS A 235 15.74 -4.65 0.47
N GLU A 236 15.26 -4.13 -0.66
CA GLU A 236 14.96 -4.82 -1.92
C GLU A 236 13.85 -5.88 -1.87
N THR A 237 13.80 -6.71 -0.83
CA THR A 237 12.77 -7.74 -0.63
C THR A 237 12.11 -7.60 0.75
N ALA A 238 10.85 -8.04 0.83
CA ALA A 238 10.12 -8.01 2.10
C ALA A 238 10.74 -8.98 3.11
N GLU A 239 11.31 -10.10 2.65
CA GLU A 239 12.06 -11.03 3.49
C GLU A 239 13.25 -10.37 4.18
N VAL A 240 14.09 -9.64 3.43
CA VAL A 240 15.23 -8.90 4.01
C VAL A 240 14.72 -7.84 4.99
N TYR A 241 13.68 -7.12 4.61
CA TYR A 241 13.06 -6.10 5.47
C TYR A 241 12.57 -6.71 6.80
N PHE A 242 11.78 -7.78 6.76
CA PHE A 242 11.26 -8.45 7.95
C PHE A 242 12.35 -9.07 8.81
N ASN A 243 13.37 -9.67 8.19
CA ASN A 243 14.51 -10.23 8.93
C ASN A 243 15.26 -9.15 9.72
N LEU A 244 15.48 -7.98 9.13
CA LEU A 244 16.11 -6.85 9.84
C LEU A 244 15.21 -6.29 10.93
N LEU A 245 13.90 -6.20 10.65
CA LEU A 245 12.91 -5.69 11.59
C LEU A 245 12.86 -6.58 12.85
N LEU A 246 12.77 -7.89 12.67
CA LEU A 246 12.65 -8.87 13.76
C LEU A 246 13.98 -9.11 14.49
N LYS A 247 15.13 -9.12 13.81
CA LYS A 247 16.45 -9.23 14.47
C LYS A 247 16.73 -8.06 15.41
N SER A 248 16.25 -6.86 15.06
CA SER A 248 16.37 -5.68 15.92
C SER A 248 15.54 -5.78 17.21
N GLU A 249 14.49 -6.62 17.23
CA GLU A 249 13.68 -6.88 18.43
C GLU A 249 14.40 -7.77 19.43
N THR A 250 15.16 -8.76 18.96
CA THR A 250 15.92 -9.69 19.81
C THR A 250 17.18 -9.07 20.41
N SER A 251 17.84 -8.12 19.75
CA SER A 251 19.07 -7.48 20.27
C SER A 251 18.82 -6.35 21.27
N SER A 252 17.56 -6.12 21.66
CA SER A 252 17.15 -5.06 22.61
C SER A 252 16.56 -5.60 23.91
N ARG A 253 16.75 -6.90 24.19
CA ARG A 253 16.45 -7.55 25.48
C ARG A 253 17.77 -7.97 26.12
#